data_AF-A0A7X7G6C6-F1
#
_entry.id   AF-A0A7X7G6C6-F1
#
_cell.length_a   1.000
_cell.length_b   1.000
_cell.length_c   1.000
_cell.angle_alpha   90.00
_cell.angle_beta   90.00
_cell.angle_gamma   90.00
#
_symmetry.space_group_name_H-M   'P 1'
#
loop_
_entity.id
_entity.type
_entity.pdbx_description
1 polymer ?
#
loop_
_entity_poly.entity_id
_entity_poly.type
_entity_poly.pdbx_seq_one_letter_code
_entity_poly.pdbx_strand_id
1 'polypeptide(L)'
;MPSRAPSIPEVSAFFLVGPTAAGKTAIAQRLAERLGADILSADSMLVYRGMDVGTAKPPPAERGAVKYWGIDLVAPSEPFSVGRFLEAAAGAAASVRERGAGLIVAGGTGLYVKALTDGLESLPDADPETRARWEQVRREQGLEGLRTALKRISPVFYEAVADKDNPRRLLRALELADSGVREVPRGWRPGAEGPRIAGLRLPREALHRRIEERSRRMFESGIVEEAVALFGPDGARASVSARQAIGYAEALSFARGRLSMEEAVARTAARTRALAKRQMTWFNRQLNVDWIDVEQGMSAPDVAALVQQSWERIGPAPLVLNGTPDGAASTAAGQTLRIKDLPETLRPREQAERFGMDKVGEDVLLAILLRTGMPGRSVADLARRLIGRYRTLTAMSQATLDELASAAPGMGRVKAQVLKAALELARRMADESRPGSLIIRAPEDAANLMRERVRPLQQEVFWVLVLDAKNHVKGDPIEVTRGILDASPVHPREVFRPALQTPGAAVVLVHNHPSGDPVPSAEDVSITRRMIEAGRALGIRVLDHVVIGSRAEGREKDWFSLRESGLAVFPD
;
A
#
# COMPACT_ATOMS: atom_id res chain seq x y z
N MET A 1 -3.20 43.46 14.27
CA MET A 1 -2.97 42.05 14.67
C MET A 1 -3.15 41.18 13.44
N PRO A 2 -2.18 40.33 13.06
CA PRO A 2 -2.29 39.59 11.81
C PRO A 2 -3.33 38.46 11.95
N SER A 3 -4.17 38.41 10.93
CA SER A 3 -5.27 37.49 10.67
C SER A 3 -4.89 36.01 10.82
N ARG A 4 -5.60 35.28 11.69
CA ARG A 4 -5.58 33.81 11.71
C ARG A 4 -6.16 33.29 10.39
N ALA A 5 -5.36 32.55 9.62
CA ALA A 5 -5.84 31.88 8.41
C ALA A 5 -6.98 30.89 8.76
N PRO A 6 -8.08 30.87 7.99
CA PRO A 6 -9.20 29.96 8.24
C PRO A 6 -8.81 28.50 7.93
N SER A 7 -9.24 27.57 8.79
CA SER A 7 -9.10 26.13 8.57
C SER A 7 -9.80 25.71 7.27
N ILE A 8 -9.03 25.18 6.33
CA ILE A 8 -9.46 24.75 4.98
C ILE A 8 -10.39 23.52 5.13
N PRO A 9 -11.67 23.56 4.71
CA PRO A 9 -12.49 22.35 4.55
C PRO A 9 -11.82 21.32 3.62
N GLU A 10 -11.83 20.04 4.01
CA GLU A 10 -11.09 18.92 3.38
C GLU A 10 -11.45 18.74 1.90
N VAL A 11 -10.49 18.99 1.00
CA VAL A 11 -10.61 18.69 -0.44
C VAL A 11 -10.10 17.28 -0.68
N SER A 12 -10.84 16.48 -1.45
CA SER A 12 -10.43 15.13 -1.85
C SER A 12 -10.01 15.09 -3.31
N ALA A 13 -9.12 14.17 -3.65
CA ALA A 13 -8.62 13.97 -5.01
C ALA A 13 -8.52 12.49 -5.38
N PHE A 14 -8.65 12.21 -6.67
CA PHE A 14 -8.31 10.90 -7.21
C PHE A 14 -6.82 10.81 -7.51
N PHE A 15 -6.15 9.75 -7.06
CA PHE A 15 -4.71 9.59 -7.21
C PHE A 15 -4.37 8.57 -8.30
N LEU A 16 -3.37 8.90 -9.14
CA LEU A 16 -2.79 8.01 -10.13
C LEU A 16 -1.26 8.00 -10.06
N VAL A 17 -0.70 6.90 -9.56
CA VAL A 17 0.75 6.69 -9.44
C VAL A 17 1.27 5.64 -10.42
N GLY A 18 2.57 5.40 -10.42
CA GLY A 18 3.22 4.43 -11.31
C GLY A 18 4.57 4.91 -11.85
N PRO A 19 5.36 4.02 -12.47
CA PRO A 19 6.72 4.36 -12.89
C PRO A 19 6.71 5.37 -14.04
N THR A 20 7.83 6.07 -14.23
CA THR A 20 8.04 6.88 -15.44
C THR A 20 7.82 6.04 -16.71
N ALA A 21 7.36 6.66 -17.78
CA ALA A 21 6.93 6.00 -19.04
C ALA A 21 5.72 5.04 -18.95
N ALA A 22 5.04 4.93 -17.79
CA ALA A 22 3.81 4.13 -17.68
C ALA A 22 2.59 4.74 -18.40
N GLY A 23 2.65 6.01 -18.84
CA GLY A 23 1.54 6.68 -19.53
C GLY A 23 0.59 7.48 -18.63
N LYS A 24 0.90 7.60 -17.33
CA LYS A 24 0.07 8.30 -16.33
C LYS A 24 -0.47 9.65 -16.78
N THR A 25 0.37 10.49 -17.38
CA THR A 25 -0.02 11.85 -17.79
C THR A 25 -1.12 11.85 -18.84
N ALA A 26 -1.00 11.00 -19.86
CA ALA A 26 -2.01 10.86 -20.92
C ALA A 26 -3.33 10.29 -20.37
N ILE A 27 -3.25 9.33 -19.45
CA ILE A 27 -4.43 8.74 -18.80
C ILE A 27 -5.12 9.75 -17.88
N ALA A 28 -4.35 10.48 -17.06
CA ALA A 28 -4.88 11.53 -16.20
C ALA A 28 -5.53 12.66 -17.01
N GLN A 29 -4.92 13.09 -18.12
CA GLN A 29 -5.50 14.09 -19.03
C GLN A 29 -6.87 13.66 -19.55
N ARG A 30 -6.94 12.44 -20.12
CA ARG A 30 -8.20 11.89 -20.64
C ARG A 30 -9.29 11.81 -19.57
N LEU A 31 -8.92 11.40 -18.36
CA LEU A 31 -9.87 11.30 -17.25
C LEU A 31 -10.31 12.67 -16.75
N ALA A 32 -9.40 13.64 -16.69
CA ALA A 32 -9.68 15.02 -16.30
C ALA A 32 -10.67 15.70 -17.25
N GLU A 33 -10.45 15.57 -18.56
CA GLU A 33 -11.35 16.09 -19.60
C GLU A 33 -12.76 15.54 -19.44
N ARG A 34 -12.88 14.22 -19.22
CA ARG A 34 -14.18 13.55 -19.09
C ARG A 34 -14.90 13.89 -17.77
N LEU A 35 -14.15 14.08 -16.69
CA LEU A 35 -14.71 14.34 -15.36
C LEU A 35 -14.86 15.84 -15.05
N GLY A 36 -14.39 16.73 -15.92
CA GLY A 36 -14.32 18.16 -15.62
C GLY A 36 -13.43 18.46 -14.42
N ALA A 37 -12.34 17.69 -14.26
CA ALA A 37 -11.44 17.80 -13.12
C ALA A 37 -10.14 18.54 -13.49
N ASP A 38 -9.53 19.20 -12.51
CA ASP A 38 -8.18 19.73 -12.60
C ASP A 38 -7.14 18.63 -12.35
N ILE A 39 -5.90 18.84 -12.81
CA ILE A 39 -4.78 17.94 -12.52
C ILE A 39 -3.75 18.65 -11.64
N LEU A 40 -3.38 18.05 -10.50
CA LEU A 40 -2.18 18.40 -9.75
C LEU A 40 -1.06 17.41 -10.09
N SER A 41 0.00 17.90 -10.72
CA SER A 41 1.17 17.09 -11.05
C SER A 41 2.02 16.79 -9.82
N ALA A 42 2.12 15.51 -9.45
CA ALA A 42 3.03 15.03 -8.40
C ALA A 42 4.39 14.60 -8.99
N ASP A 43 5.03 15.50 -9.74
CA ASP A 43 6.33 15.27 -10.37
C ASP A 43 7.35 16.36 -10.00
N SER A 44 8.44 15.96 -9.35
CA SER A 44 9.49 16.89 -8.91
C SER A 44 10.27 17.59 -10.02
N MET A 45 10.13 17.17 -11.29
CA MET A 45 10.83 17.79 -12.41
C MET A 45 9.91 18.69 -13.26
N LEU A 46 8.60 18.45 -13.28
CA LEU A 46 7.65 19.31 -14.03
C LEU A 46 7.46 20.70 -13.41
N VAL A 47 7.93 20.89 -12.17
CA VAL A 47 7.88 22.17 -11.43
C VAL A 47 8.78 23.25 -12.03
N TYR A 48 9.74 22.92 -12.90
CA TYR A 48 10.70 23.88 -13.44
C TYR A 48 10.24 24.47 -14.77
N ARG A 49 10.25 25.79 -14.87
CA ARG A 49 9.93 26.53 -16.11
C ARG A 49 10.95 26.25 -17.21
N GLY A 50 10.45 25.98 -18.41
CA GLY A 50 11.25 25.73 -19.61
C GLY A 50 11.92 24.34 -19.66
N MET A 51 11.88 23.55 -18.59
CA MET A 51 12.30 22.15 -18.62
C MET A 51 11.14 21.28 -19.14
N ASP A 52 10.94 21.24 -20.46
CA ASP A 52 9.75 20.70 -21.09
C ASP A 52 10.03 19.37 -21.81
N VAL A 53 11.03 19.34 -22.69
CA VAL A 53 11.41 18.18 -23.49
C VAL A 53 11.95 17.07 -22.59
N GLY A 54 12.93 17.38 -21.73
CA GLY A 54 13.56 16.38 -20.87
C GLY A 54 12.66 15.81 -19.79
N THR A 55 11.59 16.53 -19.42
CA THR A 55 10.63 16.08 -18.41
C THR A 55 9.38 15.46 -19.03
N ALA A 56 9.20 15.59 -20.36
CA ALA A 56 7.98 15.30 -21.10
C ALA A 56 6.76 16.01 -20.48
N LYS A 57 6.90 17.31 -20.27
CA LYS A 57 5.80 18.17 -19.82
C LYS A 57 4.75 18.25 -20.93
N PRO A 58 3.45 18.07 -20.61
CA PRO A 58 2.39 18.27 -21.60
C PRO A 58 2.49 19.70 -22.17
N PRO A 59 2.61 19.88 -23.49
CA PRO A 59 2.60 21.21 -24.08
C PRO A 59 1.22 21.86 -23.90
N PRO A 60 1.10 23.20 -23.89
CA PRO A 60 -0.17 23.90 -23.71
C PRO A 60 -1.30 23.39 -24.64
N ALA A 61 -0.97 23.05 -25.89
CA ALA A 61 -1.93 22.51 -26.85
C ALA A 61 -2.54 21.16 -26.43
N GLU A 62 -1.78 20.29 -25.77
CA GLU A 62 -2.27 18.99 -25.28
C GLU A 62 -3.06 19.10 -23.97
N ARG A 63 -2.92 20.20 -23.23
CA ARG A 63 -3.65 20.41 -21.96
C ARG A 63 -5.13 20.76 -22.22
N GLY A 64 -5.44 21.33 -23.38
CA GLY A 64 -6.79 21.75 -23.73
C GLY A 64 -7.40 22.68 -22.67
N ALA A 65 -8.61 22.38 -22.22
CA ALA A 65 -9.30 23.11 -21.15
C ALA A 65 -8.89 22.66 -19.73
N VAL A 66 -8.11 21.57 -19.59
CA VAL A 66 -7.73 21.03 -18.28
C VAL A 66 -6.68 21.92 -17.64
N LYS A 67 -6.98 22.39 -16.43
CA LYS A 67 -6.04 23.18 -15.64
C LYS A 67 -5.03 22.27 -14.97
N TYR A 68 -3.75 22.52 -15.25
CA TYR A 68 -2.62 21.86 -14.61
C TYR A 68 -2.04 22.71 -13.48
N TRP A 69 -1.89 22.09 -12.31
CA TRP A 69 -1.20 22.59 -11.14
C TRP A 69 0.09 21.81 -10.90
N GLY A 70 1.00 22.35 -10.10
CA GLY A 70 2.25 21.67 -9.76
C GLY A 70 3.30 21.68 -10.88
N ILE A 71 3.11 22.49 -11.91
CA ILE A 71 4.05 22.66 -13.02
C ILE A 71 4.49 24.13 -13.15
N ASP A 72 5.66 24.37 -13.74
CA ASP A 72 6.14 25.73 -14.06
C ASP A 72 6.22 26.72 -12.87
N LEU A 73 6.43 26.19 -11.67
CA LEU A 73 6.44 26.92 -10.40
C LEU A 73 7.72 27.73 -10.16
N VAL A 74 8.89 27.24 -10.58
CA VAL A 74 10.20 27.86 -10.26
C VAL A 74 11.15 27.88 -11.44
N ALA A 75 12.15 28.77 -11.42
CA ALA A 75 13.22 28.75 -12.42
C ALA A 75 14.16 27.53 -12.20
N PRO A 76 14.78 26.98 -13.25
CA PRO A 76 15.72 25.86 -13.12
C PRO A 76 16.98 26.17 -12.29
N SER A 77 17.29 27.45 -12.06
CA SER A 77 18.37 27.92 -11.17
C SER A 77 17.99 27.93 -9.69
N GLU A 78 16.70 27.81 -9.36
CA GLU A 78 16.22 27.79 -7.99
C GLU A 78 16.10 26.35 -7.44
N PRO A 79 16.38 26.12 -6.15
CA PRO A 79 16.07 24.86 -5.51
C PRO A 79 14.56 24.69 -5.29
N PHE A 80 14.08 23.44 -5.29
CA PHE A 80 12.69 23.10 -5.00
C PHE A 80 12.57 22.02 -3.92
N SER A 81 11.52 22.09 -3.11
CA SER A 81 11.29 21.22 -1.95
C SER A 81 9.87 20.67 -1.93
N VAL A 82 9.63 19.66 -1.08
CA VAL A 82 8.26 19.15 -0.84
C VAL A 82 7.37 20.18 -0.15
N GLY A 83 7.92 21.07 0.67
CA GLY A 83 7.17 22.16 1.30
C GLY A 83 6.56 23.12 0.26
N ARG A 84 7.37 23.60 -0.69
CA ARG A 84 6.89 24.45 -1.81
C ARG A 84 5.88 23.72 -2.70
N PHE A 85 6.01 22.40 -2.85
CA PHE A 85 5.00 21.60 -3.54
C PHE A 85 3.66 21.59 -2.79
N LEU A 86 3.68 21.42 -1.47
CA LEU A 86 2.46 21.43 -0.64
C LEU A 86 1.76 22.81 -0.66
N GLU A 87 2.52 23.91 -0.70
CA GLU A 87 1.97 25.25 -0.91
C GLU A 87 1.22 25.35 -2.26
N ALA A 88 1.83 24.86 -3.34
CA ALA A 88 1.19 24.84 -4.65
C ALA A 88 -0.06 23.93 -4.68
N ALA A 89 0.00 22.78 -3.98
CA ALA A 89 -1.12 21.88 -3.82
C ALA A 89 -2.28 22.51 -3.02
N ALA A 90 -1.96 23.31 -1.99
CA ALA A 90 -2.94 24.04 -1.22
C ALA A 90 -3.65 25.11 -2.07
N GLY A 91 -2.91 25.81 -2.95
CA GLY A 91 -3.50 26.72 -3.94
C GLY A 91 -4.43 26.00 -4.92
N ALA A 92 -4.04 24.83 -5.41
CA ALA A 92 -4.88 24.01 -6.27
C ALA A 92 -6.18 23.58 -5.57
N ALA A 93 -6.06 23.06 -4.35
CA ALA A 93 -7.20 22.65 -3.54
C ALA A 93 -8.17 23.80 -3.26
N ALA A 94 -7.65 24.98 -2.91
CA ALA A 94 -8.48 26.17 -2.68
C ALA A 94 -9.27 26.57 -3.94
N SER A 95 -8.62 26.60 -5.11
CA SER A 95 -9.26 26.96 -6.38
C SER A 95 -10.27 25.94 -6.88
N VAL A 96 -9.99 24.65 -6.70
CA VAL A 96 -10.92 23.56 -7.04
C VAL A 96 -12.15 23.63 -6.15
N ARG A 97 -11.96 23.84 -4.84
CA ARG A 97 -13.05 23.98 -3.87
C ARG A 97 -13.97 25.16 -4.20
N GLU A 98 -13.40 26.32 -4.49
CA GLU A 98 -14.16 27.53 -4.82
C GLU A 98 -15.06 27.32 -6.04
N ARG A 99 -14.59 26.57 -7.04
CA ARG A 99 -15.32 26.28 -8.27
C ARG A 99 -16.21 25.04 -8.20
N GLY A 100 -16.13 24.24 -7.13
CA GLY A 100 -16.79 22.93 -7.04
C GLY A 100 -16.28 21.91 -8.08
N ALA A 101 -15.03 22.03 -8.52
CA ALA A 101 -14.44 21.14 -9.51
C ALA A 101 -13.89 19.84 -8.88
N GLY A 102 -13.59 18.83 -9.70
CA GLY A 102 -12.82 17.64 -9.26
C GLY A 102 -11.31 17.90 -9.28
N LEU A 103 -10.54 17.05 -8.59
CA LEU A 103 -9.08 17.09 -8.62
C LEU A 103 -8.49 15.68 -8.82
N ILE A 104 -7.53 15.57 -9.73
CA ILE A 104 -6.73 14.38 -9.97
C ILE A 104 -5.28 14.68 -9.61
N VAL A 105 -4.67 13.90 -8.72
CA VAL A 105 -3.24 13.96 -8.42
C VAL A 105 -2.54 12.87 -9.21
N ALA A 106 -1.70 13.24 -10.19
CA ALA A 106 -1.00 12.29 -11.04
C ALA A 106 0.51 12.52 -11.03
N GLY A 107 1.31 11.48 -10.80
CA GLY A 107 2.75 11.66 -10.79
C GLY A 107 3.59 10.45 -10.36
N GLY A 108 4.90 10.60 -10.54
CA GLY A 108 5.91 9.57 -10.22
C GLY A 108 6.70 9.86 -8.93
N THR A 109 6.49 11.01 -8.29
CA THR A 109 7.27 11.39 -7.10
C THR A 109 6.57 10.89 -5.85
N GLY A 110 6.95 9.69 -5.40
CA GLY A 110 6.31 9.05 -4.25
C GLY A 110 6.25 9.91 -2.99
N LEU A 111 7.32 10.66 -2.69
CA LEU A 111 7.34 11.57 -1.53
C LEU A 111 6.24 12.64 -1.59
N TYR A 112 5.94 13.18 -2.77
CA TYR A 112 4.88 14.18 -2.94
C TYR A 112 3.51 13.56 -2.70
N VAL A 113 3.28 12.37 -3.24
CA VAL A 113 2.03 11.62 -3.03
C VAL A 113 1.85 11.30 -1.54
N LYS A 114 2.88 10.76 -0.88
CA LYS A 114 2.81 10.46 0.55
C LYS A 114 2.60 11.70 1.42
N ALA A 115 3.22 12.82 1.07
CA ALA A 115 2.99 14.07 1.78
C ALA A 115 1.52 14.52 1.66
N LEU A 116 0.89 14.31 0.50
CA LEU A 116 -0.52 14.63 0.28
C LEU A 116 -1.49 13.62 0.92
N THR A 117 -1.11 12.35 1.09
CA THR A 117 -1.99 11.31 1.64
C THR A 117 -1.83 11.11 3.14
N ASP A 118 -0.61 11.19 3.65
CA ASP A 118 -0.26 10.86 5.03
C ASP A 118 0.11 12.12 5.83
N GLY A 119 0.29 13.25 5.14
CA GLY A 119 0.88 14.46 5.70
C GLY A 119 2.40 14.44 5.72
N LEU A 120 2.98 15.63 5.83
CA LEU A 120 4.39 15.79 6.17
C LEU A 120 4.46 16.39 7.57
N GLU A 121 5.17 15.73 8.47
CA GLU A 121 5.48 16.31 9.78
C GLU A 121 6.31 17.58 9.59
N SER A 122 5.99 18.63 10.34
CA SER A 122 6.75 19.87 10.33
C SER A 122 8.12 19.61 10.94
N LEU A 123 9.13 19.45 10.08
CA LEU A 123 10.52 19.27 10.49
C LEU A 123 11.26 20.60 10.41
N PRO A 124 12.25 20.86 11.29
CA PRO A 124 13.10 22.03 11.18
C PRO A 124 13.72 22.15 9.79
N ASP A 125 13.81 23.37 9.28
CA ASP A 125 14.49 23.62 8.01
C ASP A 125 15.95 23.16 8.05
N ALA A 126 16.54 22.94 6.88
CA ALA A 126 17.95 22.61 6.81
C ALA A 126 18.77 23.82 7.24
N ASP A 127 19.50 23.70 8.35
CA ASP A 127 20.47 24.70 8.79
C ASP A 127 21.76 24.60 7.95
N PRO A 128 22.14 25.64 7.20
CA PRO A 128 23.35 25.65 6.38
C PRO A 128 24.64 25.43 7.18
N GLU A 129 24.73 25.90 8.42
CA GLU A 129 25.92 25.76 9.26
C GLU A 129 26.09 24.31 9.72
N THR A 130 25.02 23.72 10.28
CA THR A 130 24.98 22.30 10.65
C THR A 130 25.29 21.40 9.46
N ARG A 131 24.70 21.70 8.29
CA ARG A 131 24.97 20.99 7.05
C ARG A 131 26.46 21.04 6.70
N ALA A 132 27.03 22.24 6.60
CA ALA A 132 28.43 22.45 6.24
C ALA A 132 29.41 21.72 7.18
N ARG A 133 29.10 21.70 8.49
CA ARG A 133 29.85 20.96 9.50
C ARG A 133 29.85 19.45 9.20
N TRP A 134 28.70 18.86 8.92
CA TRP A 134 28.63 17.43 8.61
C TRP A 134 29.22 17.08 7.24
N GLU A 135 29.15 17.98 6.25
CA GLU A 135 29.90 17.77 5.01
C GLU A 135 31.41 17.84 5.20
N GLN A 136 31.91 18.61 6.16
CA GLN A 136 33.34 18.58 6.52
C GLN A 136 33.72 17.20 7.06
N VAL A 137 32.94 16.66 8.01
CA VAL A 137 33.15 15.30 8.55
C VAL A 137 33.12 14.26 7.43
N ARG A 138 32.17 14.37 6.50
CA ARG A 138 32.10 13.48 5.33
C ARG A 138 33.35 13.56 4.46
N ARG A 139 33.92 14.75 4.27
CA ARG A 139 35.12 14.96 3.44
C ARG A 139 36.37 14.37 4.10
N GLU A 140 36.49 14.49 5.42
CA GLU A 140 37.66 14.01 6.18
C GLU A 140 37.59 12.51 6.51
N GLN A 141 36.40 12.02 6.87
CA GLN A 141 36.21 10.68 7.47
C GLN A 141 35.29 9.77 6.62
N GLY A 142 34.86 10.25 5.46
CA GLY A 142 33.98 9.50 4.56
C GLY A 142 32.58 9.27 5.12
N LEU A 143 31.87 8.30 4.54
CA LEU A 143 30.54 7.87 5.01
C LEU A 143 30.61 7.23 6.41
N GLU A 144 31.72 6.59 6.75
CA GLU A 144 31.89 5.95 8.04
C GLU A 144 31.90 6.96 9.20
N GLY A 145 32.52 8.12 8.99
CA GLY A 145 32.44 9.23 9.94
C GLY A 145 31.00 9.69 10.19
N LEU A 146 30.19 9.84 9.12
CA LEU A 146 28.77 10.20 9.26
C LEU A 146 27.96 9.11 9.98
N ARG A 147 28.18 7.83 9.66
CA ARG A 147 27.49 6.70 10.31
C ARG A 147 27.82 6.63 11.80
N THR A 148 29.10 6.76 12.14
CA THR A 148 29.58 6.76 13.53
C THR A 148 29.01 7.93 14.31
N ALA A 149 29.06 9.14 13.71
CA ALA A 149 28.49 10.33 14.33
C ALA A 149 26.98 10.19 14.57
N LEU A 150 26.22 9.71 13.56
CA LEU A 150 24.78 9.55 13.67
C LEU A 150 24.42 8.52 14.73
N LYS A 151 25.10 7.37 14.75
CA LYS A 151 24.89 6.32 15.76
C LYS A 151 25.14 6.83 17.18
N ARG A 152 26.14 7.71 17.36
CA ARG A 152 26.46 8.32 18.65
C ARG A 152 25.45 9.37 19.08
N ILE A 153 25.03 10.26 18.16
CA ILE A 153 24.15 11.39 18.47
C ILE A 153 22.69 10.94 18.61
N SER A 154 22.24 10.07 17.72
CA SER A 154 20.89 9.52 17.75
C SER A 154 20.85 8.10 17.19
N PRO A 155 20.96 7.08 18.07
CA PRO A 155 20.75 5.68 17.70
C PRO A 155 19.38 5.47 17.03
N VAL A 156 18.36 6.19 17.48
CA VAL A 156 16.99 6.13 16.95
C VAL A 156 16.96 6.54 15.47
N PHE A 157 17.61 7.65 15.10
CA PHE A 157 17.72 8.04 13.69
C PHE A 157 18.61 7.11 12.88
N TYR A 158 19.71 6.63 13.48
CA TYR A 158 20.59 5.68 12.81
C TYR A 158 19.83 4.42 12.38
N GLU A 159 19.01 3.85 13.26
CA GLU A 159 18.19 2.68 12.92
C GLU A 159 17.12 3.00 11.87
N ALA A 160 16.49 4.18 11.95
CA ALA A 160 15.44 4.59 11.02
C ALA A 160 15.92 4.89 9.58
N VAL A 161 17.18 5.28 9.39
CA VAL A 161 17.72 5.53 8.05
C VAL A 161 17.75 4.22 7.25
N ALA A 162 16.86 4.15 6.26
CA ALA A 162 16.67 2.97 5.42
C ALA A 162 17.85 2.64 4.49
N ASP A 163 18.68 3.63 4.13
CA ASP A 163 19.88 3.44 3.31
C ASP A 163 21.03 4.21 3.96
N LYS A 164 21.86 3.47 4.70
CA LYS A 164 22.99 3.99 5.46
C LYS A 164 24.22 4.27 4.58
N ASP A 165 24.14 4.01 3.28
CA ASP A 165 25.18 4.38 2.30
C ASP A 165 24.80 5.63 1.51
N ASN A 166 23.61 6.21 1.78
CA ASN A 166 23.17 7.45 1.16
C ASN A 166 23.60 8.68 1.97
N PRO A 167 24.59 9.47 1.51
CA PRO A 167 25.11 10.61 2.26
C PRO A 167 24.02 11.64 2.57
N ARG A 168 23.07 11.87 1.67
CA ARG A 168 22.01 12.87 1.88
C ARG A 168 21.07 12.46 3.01
N ARG A 169 20.77 11.16 3.15
CA ARG A 169 19.93 10.66 4.25
C ARG A 169 20.64 10.74 5.59
N LEU A 170 21.93 10.40 5.63
CA LEU A 170 22.74 10.54 6.83
C LEU A 170 22.88 12.00 7.27
N LEU A 171 23.20 12.90 6.33
CA LEU A 171 23.31 14.34 6.58
C LEU A 171 21.99 14.91 7.11
N ARG A 172 20.85 14.56 6.49
CA ARG A 172 19.54 15.02 6.97
C ARG A 172 19.19 14.45 8.34
N ALA A 173 19.54 13.20 8.62
CA ALA A 173 19.30 12.60 9.93
C ALA A 173 20.14 13.27 11.04
N LEU A 174 21.39 13.62 10.73
CA LEU A 174 22.29 14.37 11.60
C LEU A 174 21.77 15.80 11.85
N GLU A 175 21.36 16.52 10.80
CA GLU A 175 20.71 17.84 10.93
C GLU A 175 19.49 17.79 11.87
N LEU A 176 18.62 16.79 11.70
CA LEU A 176 17.44 16.63 12.54
C LEU A 176 17.83 16.34 14.00
N ALA A 177 18.81 15.47 14.21
CA ALA A 177 19.28 15.13 15.55
C ALA A 177 19.91 16.35 16.27
N ASP A 178 20.69 17.16 15.56
CA ASP A 178 21.31 18.38 16.08
C ASP A 178 20.28 19.49 16.35
N SER A 179 19.23 19.59 15.53
CA SER A 179 18.11 20.51 15.75
C SER A 179 17.23 20.15 16.96
N GLY A 180 17.55 19.06 17.66
CA GLY A 180 16.85 18.64 18.88
C GLY A 180 15.66 17.71 18.65
N VAL A 181 15.37 17.31 17.40
CA VAL A 181 14.35 16.29 17.12
C VAL A 181 14.80 14.97 17.74
N ARG A 182 13.93 14.34 18.54
CA ARG A 182 14.23 13.08 19.23
C ARG A 182 13.51 11.87 18.64
N GLU A 183 12.38 12.09 17.98
CA GLU A 183 11.56 11.03 17.40
C GLU A 183 11.75 10.92 15.88
N VAL A 184 11.61 9.69 15.37
CA VAL A 184 11.64 9.43 13.92
C VAL A 184 10.39 10.03 13.27
N PRO A 185 10.55 10.93 12.26
CA PRO A 185 9.45 11.52 11.56
C PRO A 185 8.53 10.45 10.97
N ARG A 186 7.21 10.68 11.01
CA ARG A 186 6.25 9.68 10.50
C ARG A 186 6.52 9.28 9.05
N GLY A 187 6.89 10.25 8.21
CA GLY A 187 7.21 10.02 6.80
C GLY A 187 8.47 9.16 6.55
N TRP A 188 9.27 8.88 7.58
CA TRP A 188 10.44 7.99 7.52
C TRP A 188 10.11 6.56 7.98
N ARG A 189 8.95 6.37 8.63
CA ARG A 189 8.53 5.05 9.11
C ARG A 189 8.06 4.21 7.91
N PRO A 190 8.53 2.96 7.77
CA PRO A 190 8.03 2.07 6.73
C PRO A 190 6.58 1.69 7.00
N GLY A 191 5.75 1.64 5.95
CA GLY A 191 4.35 1.25 6.05
C GLY A 191 3.43 2.12 5.19
N ALA A 192 2.31 1.52 4.79
CA ALA A 192 1.22 2.16 4.05
C ALA A 192 0.08 2.48 5.02
N GLU A 193 0.16 3.62 5.71
CA GLU A 193 -0.92 4.09 6.61
C GLU A 193 -1.94 4.99 5.89
N GLY A 194 -1.62 5.45 4.67
CA GLY A 194 -2.47 6.31 3.85
C GLY A 194 -3.64 5.59 3.15
N PRO A 195 -4.59 6.38 2.59
CA PRO A 195 -5.71 5.88 1.80
C PRO A 195 -5.25 5.05 0.59
N ARG A 196 -6.15 4.17 0.13
CA ARG A 196 -5.90 3.37 -1.07
C ARG A 196 -5.95 4.26 -2.31
N ILE A 197 -4.94 4.17 -3.17
CA ILE A 197 -4.78 4.99 -4.38
C ILE A 197 -4.53 4.14 -5.62
N ALA A 198 -4.92 4.58 -6.82
CA ALA A 198 -4.70 3.81 -8.04
C ALA A 198 -3.25 3.94 -8.53
N GLY A 199 -2.68 2.86 -9.07
CA GLY A 199 -1.35 2.86 -9.66
C GLY A 199 -1.23 1.99 -10.90
N LEU A 200 -0.53 2.48 -11.93
CA LEU A 200 -0.26 1.71 -13.15
C LEU A 200 0.99 0.84 -12.99
N ARG A 201 0.87 -0.44 -13.33
CA ARG A 201 1.97 -1.40 -13.41
C ARG A 201 2.05 -1.97 -14.82
N LEU A 202 3.25 -2.00 -15.37
CA LEU A 202 3.52 -2.55 -16.70
C LEU A 202 4.48 -3.73 -16.59
N PRO A 203 4.39 -4.72 -17.50
CA PRO A 203 5.44 -5.71 -17.71
C PRO A 203 6.79 -5.03 -17.96
N ARG A 204 7.86 -5.62 -17.42
CA ARG A 204 9.20 -5.02 -17.40
C ARG A 204 9.70 -4.72 -18.81
N GLU A 205 9.47 -5.63 -19.73
CA GLU A 205 9.90 -5.56 -21.13
C GLU A 205 9.18 -4.41 -21.85
N ALA A 206 7.87 -4.28 -21.65
CA ALA A 206 7.08 -3.18 -22.21
C ALA A 206 7.52 -1.82 -21.64
N LEU A 207 7.79 -1.75 -20.33
CA LEU A 207 8.27 -0.54 -19.67
C LEU A 207 9.66 -0.13 -20.20
N HIS A 208 10.56 -1.09 -20.37
CA HIS A 208 11.91 -0.83 -20.90
C HIS A 208 11.87 -0.30 -22.33
N ARG A 209 11.07 -0.91 -23.22
CA ARG A 209 10.88 -0.41 -24.59
C ARG A 209 10.36 1.03 -24.61
N ARG A 210 9.31 1.32 -23.83
CA ARG A 210 8.78 2.69 -23.72
C ARG A 210 9.81 3.69 -23.20
N ILE A 211 10.67 3.28 -22.27
CA ILE A 211 11.75 4.12 -21.76
C ILE A 211 12.80 4.41 -22.85
N GLU A 212 13.17 3.41 -23.65
CA GLU A 212 14.12 3.57 -24.75
C GLU A 212 13.57 4.50 -25.83
N GLU A 213 12.34 4.27 -26.28
CA GLU A 213 11.66 5.12 -27.26
C GLU A 213 11.50 6.55 -26.76
N ARG A 214 11.13 6.73 -25.48
CA ARG A 214 11.03 8.06 -24.87
C ARG A 214 12.39 8.74 -24.79
N SER A 215 13.45 7.99 -24.46
CA SER A 215 14.81 8.53 -24.38
C SER A 215 15.29 8.96 -25.76
N ARG A 216 15.03 8.19 -26.82
CA ARG A 216 15.37 8.60 -28.19
C ARG A 216 14.61 9.85 -28.61
N ARG A 217 13.28 9.86 -28.45
CA ARG A 217 12.43 11.01 -28.79
C ARG A 217 12.84 12.28 -28.06
N MET A 218 13.29 12.18 -26.82
CA MET A 218 13.78 13.32 -26.04
C MET A 218 14.97 14.02 -26.73
N PHE A 219 15.91 13.26 -27.31
CA PHE A 219 17.03 13.83 -28.06
C PHE A 219 16.62 14.32 -29.44
N GLU A 220 15.75 13.61 -30.14
CA GLU A 220 15.17 14.03 -31.43
C GLU A 220 14.36 15.33 -31.30
N SER A 221 13.73 15.57 -30.15
CA SER A 221 12.88 16.74 -29.88
C SER A 221 13.64 17.93 -29.30
N GLY A 222 14.97 17.89 -29.29
CA GLY A 222 15.81 19.05 -28.96
C GLY A 222 16.11 19.26 -27.47
N ILE A 223 16.26 18.20 -26.67
CA ILE A 223 16.73 18.34 -25.27
C ILE A 223 18.12 18.99 -25.19
N VAL A 224 18.97 18.84 -26.21
CA VAL A 224 20.33 19.39 -26.20
C VAL A 224 20.30 20.91 -26.19
N GLU A 225 19.50 21.47 -27.08
CA GLU A 225 19.24 22.90 -27.21
C GLU A 225 18.58 23.43 -25.93
N GLU A 226 17.56 22.73 -25.41
CA GLU A 226 16.89 23.07 -24.15
C GLU A 226 17.89 23.10 -22.98
N ALA A 227 18.71 22.06 -22.84
CA ALA A 227 19.67 21.94 -21.74
C ALA A 227 20.74 23.04 -21.79
N VAL A 228 21.29 23.33 -22.98
CA VAL A 228 22.29 24.37 -23.16
C VAL A 228 21.69 25.76 -22.89
N ALA A 229 20.48 26.02 -23.38
CA ALA A 229 19.80 27.30 -23.15
C ALA A 229 19.54 27.57 -21.66
N LEU A 230 19.02 26.57 -20.95
CA LEU A 230 18.66 26.71 -19.54
C LEU A 230 19.87 26.71 -18.61
N PHE A 231 20.83 25.80 -18.85
CA PHE A 231 21.89 25.52 -17.88
C PHE A 231 23.26 26.08 -18.27
N GLY A 232 23.39 26.55 -19.51
CA GLY A 232 24.68 26.82 -20.14
C GLY A 232 25.40 25.53 -20.54
N PRO A 233 26.44 25.62 -21.40
CA PRO A 233 27.16 24.45 -21.89
C PRO A 233 27.73 23.60 -20.75
N ASP A 234 28.15 24.24 -19.66
CA ASP A 234 28.72 23.54 -18.51
C ASP A 234 27.72 23.03 -17.48
N GLY A 235 26.44 23.41 -17.59
CA GLY A 235 25.41 23.06 -16.60
C GLY A 235 25.42 23.94 -15.35
N ALA A 236 26.22 25.01 -15.33
CA ALA A 236 26.52 25.81 -14.15
C ALA A 236 25.30 26.54 -13.57
N ARG A 237 24.31 26.89 -14.41
CA ARG A 237 23.12 27.61 -13.98
C ARG A 237 22.06 26.73 -13.33
N ALA A 238 22.19 25.40 -13.43
CA ALA A 238 21.22 24.47 -12.90
C ALA A 238 21.29 24.38 -11.37
N SER A 239 20.14 24.41 -10.68
CA SER A 239 20.09 24.20 -9.23
C SER A 239 20.44 22.77 -8.83
N VAL A 240 20.70 22.54 -7.54
CA VAL A 240 21.01 21.20 -7.00
C VAL A 240 19.88 20.19 -7.29
N SER A 241 18.62 20.64 -7.33
CA SER A 241 17.47 19.80 -7.60
C SER A 241 17.19 19.66 -9.10
N ALA A 242 17.32 20.72 -9.90
CA ALA A 242 17.14 20.65 -11.36
C ALA A 242 18.19 19.74 -12.05
N ARG A 243 19.45 19.74 -11.57
CA ARG A 243 20.51 18.85 -12.08
C ARG A 243 20.23 17.35 -11.95
N GLN A 244 19.21 16.97 -11.17
CA GLN A 244 18.85 15.56 -10.99
C GLN A 244 17.93 15.04 -12.10
N ALA A 245 17.36 15.93 -12.92
CA ALA A 245 16.58 15.57 -14.09
C ALA A 245 17.41 14.71 -15.04
N ILE A 246 16.91 13.51 -15.33
CA ILE A 246 17.56 12.55 -16.22
C ILE A 246 17.43 13.06 -17.66
N GLY A 247 18.50 12.94 -18.45
CA GLY A 247 18.55 13.42 -19.83
C GLY A 247 19.35 14.70 -19.99
N TYR A 248 19.24 15.65 -19.05
CA TYR A 248 19.93 16.95 -19.16
C TYR A 248 21.45 16.83 -19.01
N ALA A 249 21.94 16.01 -18.07
CA ALA A 249 23.38 15.81 -17.88
C ALA A 249 24.01 15.08 -19.07
N GLU A 250 23.28 14.13 -19.66
CA GLU A 250 23.66 13.39 -20.86
C GLU A 250 23.68 14.32 -22.08
N ALA A 251 22.65 15.15 -22.23
CA ALA A 251 22.54 16.15 -23.29
C ALA A 251 23.69 17.17 -23.26
N LEU A 252 24.01 17.72 -22.07
CA LEU A 252 25.15 18.61 -21.90
C LEU A 252 26.52 17.93 -22.10
N SER A 253 26.62 16.62 -21.89
CA SER A 253 27.85 15.87 -22.17
C SER A 253 28.02 15.61 -23.65
N PHE A 254 26.94 15.31 -24.36
CA PHE A 254 26.90 15.24 -25.82
C PHE A 254 27.27 16.60 -26.45
N ALA A 255 26.68 17.70 -25.98
CA ALA A 255 26.98 19.06 -26.45
C ALA A 255 28.47 19.43 -26.31
N ARG A 256 29.18 18.82 -25.35
CA ARG A 256 30.63 19.02 -25.12
C ARG A 256 31.52 18.01 -25.85
N GLY A 257 30.96 17.16 -26.71
CA GLY A 257 31.69 16.11 -27.40
C GLY A 257 32.24 14.99 -26.50
N ARG A 258 31.74 14.86 -25.26
CA ARG A 258 32.18 13.82 -24.30
C ARG A 258 31.44 12.51 -24.45
N LEU A 259 30.29 12.52 -25.12
CA LEU A 259 29.49 11.35 -25.45
C LEU A 259 29.03 11.45 -26.90
N SER A 260 28.87 10.32 -27.57
CA SER A 260 28.09 10.25 -28.81
C SER A 260 26.59 10.38 -28.52
N MET A 261 25.80 10.65 -29.55
CA MET A 261 24.34 10.69 -29.44
C MET A 261 23.78 9.35 -28.94
N GLU A 262 24.28 8.24 -29.49
CA GLU A 262 23.87 6.90 -29.10
C GLU A 262 24.19 6.60 -27.63
N GLU A 263 25.38 6.99 -27.16
CA GLU A 263 25.79 6.83 -25.77
C GLU A 263 24.93 7.67 -24.82
N ALA A 264 24.63 8.92 -25.21
CA ALA A 264 23.79 9.82 -24.41
C ALA A 264 22.36 9.27 -24.25
N VAL A 265 21.76 8.77 -25.35
CA VAL A 265 20.45 8.11 -25.33
C VAL A 265 20.50 6.83 -24.48
N ALA A 266 21.50 5.98 -24.66
CA ALA A 266 21.64 4.73 -23.92
C ALA A 266 21.81 4.96 -22.41
N ARG A 267 22.62 5.94 -22.00
CA ARG A 267 22.79 6.34 -20.59
C ARG A 267 21.51 6.91 -20.00
N THR A 268 20.80 7.75 -20.75
CA THR A 268 19.49 8.30 -20.36
C THR A 268 18.48 7.18 -20.11
N ALA A 269 18.39 6.21 -21.01
CA ALA A 269 17.51 5.05 -20.87
C ALA A 269 17.89 4.22 -19.63
N ALA A 270 19.17 3.90 -19.44
CA ALA A 270 19.65 3.12 -18.30
C ALA A 270 19.31 3.78 -16.95
N ARG A 271 19.56 5.09 -16.82
CA ARG A 271 19.21 5.86 -15.61
C ARG A 271 17.71 5.91 -15.38
N THR A 272 16.93 6.05 -16.46
CA THR A 272 15.46 6.07 -16.39
C THR A 272 14.89 4.72 -15.95
N ARG A 273 15.45 3.59 -16.41
CA ARG A 273 15.10 2.24 -15.90
C ARG A 273 15.41 2.11 -14.41
N ALA A 274 16.57 2.60 -13.97
CA ALA A 274 16.93 2.59 -12.55
C ALA A 274 15.97 3.47 -11.70
N LEU A 275 15.53 4.62 -12.23
CA LEU A 275 14.50 5.45 -11.59
C LEU A 275 13.16 4.72 -11.49
N ALA A 276 12.69 4.11 -12.59
CA ALA A 276 11.44 3.35 -12.61
C ALA A 276 11.45 2.21 -11.58
N LYS A 277 12.55 1.46 -11.49
CA LYS A 277 12.74 0.42 -10.46
C LYS A 277 12.63 0.99 -9.05
N ARG A 278 13.32 2.11 -8.77
CA ARG A 278 13.25 2.77 -7.45
C ARG A 278 11.85 3.27 -7.13
N GLN A 279 11.14 3.84 -8.11
CA GLN A 279 9.75 4.28 -7.95
C GLN A 279 8.84 3.11 -7.57
N MET A 280 8.92 1.99 -8.29
CA MET A 280 8.13 0.79 -7.98
C MET A 280 8.42 0.24 -6.59
N THR A 281 9.71 0.09 -6.23
CA THR A 281 10.10 -0.35 -4.88
C THR A 281 9.55 0.59 -3.82
N TRP A 282 9.57 1.91 -4.07
CA TRP A 282 9.08 2.90 -3.14
C TRP A 282 7.56 2.83 -2.98
N PHE A 283 6.81 2.84 -4.09
CA PHE A 283 5.35 2.73 -4.07
C PHE A 283 4.87 1.47 -3.32
N ASN A 284 5.48 0.31 -3.60
CA ASN A 284 5.13 -0.95 -2.93
C ASN A 284 5.41 -0.98 -1.43
N ARG A 285 6.37 -0.17 -0.94
CA ARG A 285 6.80 -0.19 0.46
C ARG A 285 6.19 0.92 1.29
N GLN A 286 5.70 2.00 0.66
CA GLN A 286 5.41 3.26 1.34
C GLN A 286 3.99 3.78 1.11
N LEU A 287 3.27 3.26 0.12
CA LEU A 287 1.90 3.67 -0.23
C LEU A 287 0.96 2.46 -0.30
N ASN A 288 -0.32 2.71 -0.08
CA ASN A 288 -1.39 1.72 -0.25
C ASN A 288 -1.92 1.77 -1.68
N VAL A 289 -1.28 1.04 -2.60
CA VAL A 289 -1.60 1.14 -4.04
C VAL A 289 -2.52 0.01 -4.49
N ASP A 290 -3.62 0.37 -5.12
CA ASP A 290 -4.45 -0.50 -5.95
C ASP A 290 -3.84 -0.59 -7.35
N TRP A 291 -3.09 -1.67 -7.60
CA TRP A 291 -2.35 -1.84 -8.84
C TRP A 291 -3.25 -2.27 -9.99
N ILE A 292 -3.13 -1.56 -11.10
CA ILE A 292 -3.77 -1.84 -12.38
C ILE A 292 -2.68 -2.35 -13.32
N ASP A 293 -2.79 -3.61 -13.71
CA ASP A 293 -1.90 -4.23 -14.67
C ASP A 293 -2.27 -3.79 -16.09
N VAL A 294 -1.34 -3.10 -16.74
CA VAL A 294 -1.46 -2.62 -18.12
C VAL A 294 -0.79 -3.63 -19.03
N GLU A 295 -1.60 -4.38 -19.76
CA GLU A 295 -1.13 -5.38 -20.71
C GLU A 295 -0.53 -4.73 -21.97
N GLN A 296 0.30 -5.52 -22.67
CA GLN A 296 0.90 -5.07 -23.91
C GLN A 296 -0.18 -4.91 -25.00
N GLY A 297 -0.23 -3.73 -25.63
CA GLY A 297 -1.18 -3.43 -26.71
C GLY A 297 -2.48 -2.75 -26.25
N MET A 298 -2.72 -2.62 -24.94
CA MET A 298 -3.88 -1.86 -24.44
C MET A 298 -3.83 -0.41 -24.91
N SER A 299 -4.96 0.09 -25.38
CA SER A 299 -5.09 1.49 -25.80
C SER A 299 -5.20 2.42 -24.58
N ALA A 300 -4.89 3.71 -24.76
CA ALA A 300 -5.06 4.70 -23.69
C ALA A 300 -6.52 4.78 -23.16
N PRO A 301 -7.56 4.70 -24.00
CA PRO A 301 -8.95 4.55 -23.54
C PRO A 301 -9.17 3.35 -22.62
N ASP A 302 -8.66 2.17 -22.95
CA ASP A 302 -8.87 0.95 -22.15
C ASP A 302 -8.23 1.08 -20.77
N VAL A 303 -6.99 1.60 -20.72
CA VAL A 303 -6.29 1.86 -19.45
C VAL A 303 -7.03 2.90 -18.63
N ALA A 304 -7.59 3.94 -19.26
CA ALA A 304 -8.39 4.95 -18.56
C ALA A 304 -9.69 4.36 -17.97
N ALA A 305 -10.34 3.42 -18.67
CA ALA A 305 -11.50 2.72 -18.15
C ALA A 305 -11.15 1.87 -16.90
N LEU A 306 -10.02 1.15 -16.93
CA LEU A 306 -9.55 0.40 -15.75
C LEU A 306 -9.22 1.32 -14.57
N VAL A 307 -8.60 2.47 -14.82
CA VAL A 307 -8.34 3.47 -13.77
C VAL A 307 -9.65 4.00 -13.18
N GLN A 308 -10.65 4.27 -14.01
CA GLN A 308 -11.97 4.68 -13.53
C GLN A 308 -12.62 3.60 -12.66
N GLN A 309 -12.60 2.34 -13.07
CA GLN A 309 -13.16 1.23 -12.28
C GLN A 309 -12.46 1.10 -10.92
N SER A 310 -11.13 1.27 -10.88
CA SER A 310 -10.37 1.32 -9.63
C SER A 310 -10.82 2.50 -8.76
N TRP A 311 -10.97 3.70 -9.32
CA TRP A 311 -11.45 4.89 -8.61
C TRP A 311 -12.89 4.78 -8.11
N GLU A 312 -13.79 4.14 -8.85
CA GLU A 312 -15.16 3.85 -8.42
C GLU A 312 -15.18 2.92 -7.19
N ARG A 313 -14.23 1.99 -7.11
CA ARG A 313 -14.09 1.05 -5.99
C ARG A 313 -13.45 1.69 -4.75
N ILE A 314 -12.40 2.50 -4.92
CA ILE A 314 -11.60 3.01 -3.79
C ILE A 314 -11.97 4.43 -3.37
N GLY A 315 -12.70 5.18 -4.21
CA GLY A 315 -13.08 6.56 -3.98
C GLY A 315 -11.92 7.57 -4.04
N PRO A 316 -12.22 8.87 -3.93
CA PRO A 316 -11.21 9.91 -3.81
C PRO A 316 -10.64 9.94 -2.37
N ALA A 317 -9.37 10.32 -2.24
CA ALA A 317 -8.68 10.41 -0.96
C ALA A 317 -8.58 11.88 -0.49
N PRO A 318 -8.77 12.16 0.82
CA PRO A 318 -8.62 13.52 1.35
C PRO A 318 -7.16 13.99 1.23
N LEU A 319 -6.97 15.27 0.87
CA LEU A 319 -5.66 15.88 0.81
C LEU A 319 -5.22 16.38 2.19
N VAL A 320 -4.02 15.97 2.61
CA VAL A 320 -3.34 16.48 3.79
C VAL A 320 -2.42 17.64 3.38
N LEU A 321 -2.83 18.87 3.67
CA LEU A 321 -2.18 20.10 3.19
C LEU A 321 -1.53 20.94 4.31
N ASN A 322 -1.61 20.51 5.56
CA ASN A 322 -1.09 21.27 6.70
C ASN A 322 0.44 21.13 6.81
N GLY A 323 1.16 22.21 6.49
CA GLY A 323 2.50 22.46 6.99
C GLY A 323 2.52 23.79 7.75
N THR A 324 2.50 23.76 9.09
CA THR A 324 2.92 24.77 10.11
C THR A 324 2.25 24.47 11.48
N PRO A 325 2.81 24.96 12.61
CA PRO A 325 3.13 24.17 13.79
C PRO A 325 1.94 23.95 14.73
N ASP A 326 1.89 22.77 15.34
CA ASP A 326 1.89 22.66 16.80
C ASP A 326 2.03 21.19 17.19
N GLY A 327 3.30 20.82 17.42
CA GLY A 327 3.63 19.93 18.53
C GLY A 327 3.50 20.71 19.85
N ALA A 328 2.31 21.21 20.12
CA ALA A 328 1.87 21.58 21.44
C ALA A 328 0.58 20.82 21.63
N ALA A 329 0.48 20.09 22.74
CA ALA A 329 -0.82 19.81 23.31
C ALA A 329 -1.52 21.16 23.51
N SER A 330 -2.33 21.58 22.53
CA SER A 330 -3.16 22.77 22.64
C SER A 330 -4.58 22.31 22.93
N THR A 331 -4.80 22.14 24.23
CA THR A 331 -6.03 22.60 24.86
C THR A 331 -6.30 24.06 24.45
N ALA A 332 -6.98 24.30 23.33
CA ALA A 332 -7.61 25.59 23.03
C ALA A 332 -8.79 25.43 22.06
N ALA A 333 -9.98 25.53 22.64
CA ALA A 333 -11.26 25.88 22.05
C ALA A 333 -11.24 26.31 20.56
N GLY A 334 -11.34 25.35 19.65
CA GLY A 334 -11.84 25.56 18.29
C GLY A 334 -13.34 25.36 18.29
N GLN A 335 -14.11 26.33 17.78
CA GLN A 335 -15.55 26.17 17.59
C GLN A 335 -15.82 24.89 16.81
N THR A 336 -16.63 24.05 17.42
CA THR A 336 -16.78 22.64 17.08
C THR A 336 -18.08 22.49 16.33
N LEU A 337 -17.97 22.25 15.02
CA LEU A 337 -19.11 21.98 14.17
C LEU A 337 -19.85 20.75 14.73
N ARG A 338 -21.08 20.96 15.19
CA ARG A 338 -22.00 19.88 15.51
C ARG A 338 -22.37 19.19 14.20
N ILE A 339 -22.89 17.97 14.23
CA ILE A 339 -23.29 17.25 13.00
C ILE A 339 -24.29 18.08 12.16
N LYS A 340 -25.16 18.85 12.81
CA LYS A 340 -26.08 19.78 12.13
C LYS A 340 -25.40 20.95 11.40
N ASP A 341 -24.15 21.24 11.77
CA ASP A 341 -23.33 22.29 11.16
C ASP A 341 -22.45 21.74 10.01
N LEU A 342 -22.48 20.41 9.77
CA LEU A 342 -21.94 19.80 8.54
C LEU A 342 -22.93 20.03 7.38
N PRO A 343 -22.43 20.26 6.14
CA PRO A 343 -23.25 20.18 4.94
C PRO A 343 -24.04 18.87 4.91
N GLU A 344 -25.32 18.91 4.53
CA GLU A 344 -26.20 17.73 4.55
C GLU A 344 -25.57 16.53 3.84
N THR A 345 -24.87 16.78 2.74
CA THR A 345 -24.18 15.75 1.94
C THR A 345 -23.04 15.03 2.65
N LEU A 346 -22.53 15.56 3.77
CA LEU A 346 -21.40 15.00 4.53
C LEU A 346 -21.82 14.44 5.90
N ARG A 347 -23.10 14.52 6.23
CA ARG A 347 -23.61 13.97 7.48
C ARG A 347 -23.75 12.45 7.35
N PRO A 348 -23.38 11.66 8.37
CA PRO A 348 -23.31 10.20 8.22
C PRO A 348 -24.62 9.53 7.77
N ARG A 349 -25.78 10.02 8.22
CA ARG A 349 -27.08 9.43 7.87
C ARG A 349 -27.46 9.76 6.43
N GLU A 350 -27.31 11.01 6.06
CA GLU A 350 -27.57 11.52 4.71
C GLU A 350 -26.60 10.91 3.68
N GLN A 351 -25.34 10.62 4.07
CA GLN A 351 -24.40 9.83 3.26
C GLN A 351 -24.91 8.40 3.07
N ALA A 352 -25.37 7.74 4.13
CA ALA A 352 -25.92 6.39 4.03
C ALA A 352 -27.22 6.33 3.21
N GLU A 353 -28.08 7.34 3.30
CA GLU A 353 -29.30 7.47 2.48
C GLU A 353 -28.96 7.68 1.00
N ARG A 354 -27.93 8.49 0.71
CA ARG A 354 -27.54 8.82 -0.67
C ARG A 354 -26.81 7.68 -1.37
N PHE A 355 -25.88 7.00 -0.68
CA PHE A 355 -24.98 6.02 -1.28
C PHE A 355 -25.39 4.57 -1.01
N GLY A 356 -26.22 4.32 0.00
CA GLY A 356 -26.53 2.99 0.49
C GLY A 356 -25.58 2.54 1.60
N MET A 357 -26.10 1.78 2.57
CA MET A 357 -25.32 1.26 3.72
C MET A 357 -24.17 0.34 3.30
N ASP A 358 -24.26 -0.28 2.14
CA ASP A 358 -23.26 -1.16 1.53
C ASP A 358 -22.09 -0.41 0.86
N LYS A 359 -22.20 0.92 0.68
CA LYS A 359 -21.23 1.72 -0.09
C LYS A 359 -20.57 2.85 0.71
N VAL A 360 -20.93 3.00 1.98
CA VAL A 360 -20.33 3.99 2.88
C VAL A 360 -19.17 3.41 3.69
N GLY A 361 -18.22 4.25 4.08
CA GLY A 361 -17.05 3.84 4.86
C GLY A 361 -17.40 3.37 6.28
N GLU A 362 -16.50 2.60 6.89
CA GLU A 362 -16.65 2.09 8.26
C GLU A 362 -16.84 3.22 9.29
N ASP A 363 -16.25 4.39 9.05
CA ASP A 363 -16.37 5.58 9.90
C ASP A 363 -17.79 6.15 9.87
N VAL A 364 -18.44 6.14 8.71
CA VAL A 364 -19.85 6.53 8.54
C VAL A 364 -20.78 5.54 9.26
N LEU A 365 -20.56 4.24 9.09
CA LEU A 365 -21.34 3.19 9.76
C LEU A 365 -21.21 3.27 11.29
N LEU A 366 -19.99 3.43 11.79
CA LEU A 366 -19.73 3.61 13.22
C LEU A 366 -20.33 4.91 13.75
N ALA A 367 -20.25 6.01 12.99
CA ALA A 367 -20.86 7.28 13.36
C ALA A 367 -22.39 7.18 13.51
N ILE A 368 -23.06 6.43 12.63
CA ILE A 368 -24.50 6.14 12.72
C ILE A 368 -24.82 5.34 13.99
N LEU A 369 -24.06 4.27 14.27
CA LEU A 369 -24.25 3.42 15.45
C LEU A 369 -24.04 4.18 16.77
N LEU A 370 -23.02 5.03 16.83
CA LEU A 370 -22.63 5.77 18.03
C LEU A 370 -23.54 7.00 18.29
N ARG A 371 -24.31 7.42 17.27
CA ARG A 371 -25.34 8.47 17.23
C ARG A 371 -24.85 9.89 17.55
N THR A 372 -24.30 10.10 18.75
CA THR A 372 -23.97 11.43 19.27
C THR A 372 -22.49 11.54 19.59
N GLY A 373 -21.94 12.74 19.43
CA GLY A 373 -20.60 13.08 19.90
C GLY A 373 -20.59 13.44 21.38
N MET A 374 -19.56 14.15 21.80
CA MET A 374 -19.53 14.86 23.08
C MET A 374 -19.42 16.36 22.82
N PRO A 375 -19.75 17.24 23.78
CA PRO A 375 -19.52 18.68 23.60
C PRO A 375 -18.07 18.92 23.17
N GLY A 376 -17.88 19.58 22.02
CA GLY A 376 -16.56 19.80 21.47
C GLY A 376 -16.00 18.72 20.54
N ARG A 377 -16.72 17.62 20.25
CA ARG A 377 -16.25 16.56 19.31
C ARG A 377 -17.42 15.87 18.62
N SER A 378 -17.39 15.78 17.30
CA SER A 378 -18.44 15.11 16.53
C SER A 378 -18.40 13.59 16.71
N VAL A 379 -19.51 12.91 16.40
CA VAL A 379 -19.53 11.44 16.41
C VAL A 379 -18.67 10.84 15.28
N ALA A 380 -18.50 11.56 14.17
CA ALA A 380 -17.62 11.18 13.08
C ALA A 380 -16.15 11.18 13.53
N ASP A 381 -15.74 12.14 14.36
CA ASP A 381 -14.38 12.16 14.94
C ASP A 381 -14.16 11.00 15.92
N LEU A 382 -15.20 10.65 16.68
CA LEU A 382 -15.16 9.48 17.56
C LEU A 382 -15.00 8.18 16.75
N ALA A 383 -15.75 8.02 15.66
CA ALA A 383 -15.66 6.86 14.77
C ALA A 383 -14.27 6.74 14.12
N ARG A 384 -13.74 7.82 13.53
CA ARG A 384 -12.39 7.85 12.94
C ARG A 384 -11.29 7.49 13.94
N ARG A 385 -11.42 7.92 15.21
CA ARG A 385 -10.48 7.55 16.28
C ARG A 385 -10.54 6.07 16.65
N LEU A 386 -11.72 5.47 16.67
CA LEU A 386 -11.88 4.04 16.94
C LEU A 386 -11.23 3.20 15.84
N ILE A 387 -11.44 3.58 14.57
CA ILE A 387 -10.77 2.93 13.42
C ILE A 387 -9.25 3.09 13.52
N GLY A 388 -8.76 4.30 13.82
CA GLY A 388 -7.32 4.53 14.00
C GLY A 388 -6.70 3.72 15.14
N ARG A 389 -7.43 3.54 16.25
CA ARG A 389 -6.95 2.78 17.43
C ARG A 389 -6.89 1.28 17.16
N TYR A 390 -7.99 0.70 16.66
CA TYR A 390 -8.11 -0.75 16.51
C TYR A 390 -7.64 -1.25 15.14
N ARG A 391 -7.50 -0.37 14.14
CA ARG A 391 -7.02 -0.62 12.76
C ARG A 391 -7.90 -1.55 11.91
N THR A 392 -8.60 -2.49 12.53
CA THR A 392 -9.50 -3.46 11.89
C THR A 392 -10.75 -3.67 12.76
N LEU A 393 -11.89 -3.98 12.12
CA LEU A 393 -13.11 -4.35 12.83
C LEU A 393 -12.94 -5.65 13.65
N THR A 394 -12.07 -6.56 13.21
CA THR A 394 -11.73 -7.80 13.94
C THR A 394 -11.02 -7.51 15.27
N ALA A 395 -10.02 -6.64 15.28
CA ALA A 395 -9.35 -6.25 16.52
C ALA A 395 -10.30 -5.46 17.45
N MET A 396 -11.19 -4.65 16.88
CA MET A 396 -12.23 -3.93 17.63
C MET A 396 -13.25 -4.87 18.25
N SER A 397 -13.64 -5.95 17.56
CA SER A 397 -14.60 -6.94 18.06
C SER A 397 -14.02 -7.82 19.17
N GLN A 398 -12.71 -8.02 19.18
CA GLN A 398 -12.00 -8.76 20.24
C GLN A 398 -11.78 -7.95 21.51
N ALA A 399 -11.81 -6.61 21.44
CA ALA A 399 -11.64 -5.74 22.59
C ALA A 399 -12.70 -5.98 23.67
N THR A 400 -12.28 -5.92 24.94
CA THR A 400 -13.17 -6.02 26.09
C THR A 400 -14.08 -4.79 26.19
N LEU A 401 -15.16 -4.91 26.97
CA LEU A 401 -16.11 -3.80 27.14
C LEU A 401 -15.44 -2.57 27.77
N ASP A 402 -14.54 -2.77 28.73
CA ASP A 402 -13.84 -1.68 29.42
C ASP A 402 -12.77 -1.02 28.53
N GLU A 403 -12.07 -1.80 27.69
CA GLU A 403 -11.16 -1.26 26.67
C GLU A 403 -11.91 -0.41 25.64
N LEU A 404 -13.09 -0.85 25.19
CA LEU A 404 -13.92 -0.07 24.28
C LEU A 404 -14.44 1.19 24.96
N ALA A 405 -14.97 1.08 26.18
CA ALA A 405 -15.52 2.20 26.93
C ALA A 405 -14.49 3.31 27.18
N SER A 406 -13.21 2.94 27.35
CA SER A 406 -12.08 3.84 27.56
C SER A 406 -11.31 4.18 26.27
N ALA A 407 -11.71 3.63 25.12
CA ALA A 407 -10.96 3.73 23.86
C ALA A 407 -10.79 5.17 23.35
N ALA A 408 -11.76 6.04 23.63
CA ALA A 408 -11.72 7.45 23.26
C ALA A 408 -12.63 8.30 24.17
N PRO A 409 -12.32 9.59 24.37
CA PRO A 409 -13.25 10.51 25.04
C PRO A 409 -14.59 10.56 24.32
N GLY A 410 -15.68 10.36 25.05
CA GLY A 410 -17.04 10.36 24.52
C GLY A 410 -17.58 8.99 24.08
N MET A 411 -16.78 7.92 24.22
CA MET A 411 -17.24 6.53 24.02
C MET A 411 -18.09 6.08 25.21
N GLY A 412 -17.48 5.91 26.40
CA GLY A 412 -18.20 5.54 27.61
C GLY A 412 -18.86 4.15 27.53
N ARG A 413 -19.47 3.71 28.65
CA ARG A 413 -19.98 2.32 28.76
C ARG A 413 -21.16 2.04 27.82
N VAL A 414 -22.06 3.00 27.64
CA VAL A 414 -23.27 2.83 26.82
C VAL A 414 -22.94 2.62 25.34
N LYS A 415 -22.10 3.46 24.73
CA LYS A 415 -21.73 3.28 23.33
C LYS A 415 -20.86 2.05 23.11
N ALA A 416 -20.13 1.60 24.14
CA ALA A 416 -19.35 0.36 24.10
C ALA A 416 -20.27 -0.84 24.00
N GLN A 417 -21.34 -0.84 24.78
CA GLN A 417 -22.36 -1.89 24.71
C GLN A 417 -23.06 -1.90 23.34
N VAL A 418 -23.43 -0.73 22.79
CA VAL A 418 -24.04 -0.63 21.45
C VAL A 418 -23.11 -1.21 20.38
N LEU A 419 -21.85 -0.79 20.36
CA LEU A 419 -20.87 -1.27 19.39
C LEU A 419 -20.58 -2.76 19.55
N LYS A 420 -20.43 -3.25 20.79
CA LYS A 420 -20.21 -4.67 21.08
C LYS A 420 -21.41 -5.53 20.66
N ALA A 421 -22.64 -5.04 20.87
CA ALA A 421 -23.85 -5.71 20.43
C ALA A 421 -23.94 -5.79 18.90
N ALA A 422 -23.63 -4.70 18.19
CA ALA A 422 -23.61 -4.68 16.73
C ALA A 422 -22.58 -5.67 16.15
N LEU A 423 -21.36 -5.70 16.70
CA LEU A 423 -20.31 -6.62 16.28
C LEU A 423 -20.65 -8.08 16.59
N GLU A 424 -21.29 -8.35 17.73
CA GLU A 424 -21.76 -9.69 18.09
C GLU A 424 -22.90 -10.17 17.19
N LEU A 425 -23.83 -9.30 16.80
CA LEU A 425 -24.87 -9.62 15.80
C LEU A 425 -24.24 -9.96 14.45
N ALA A 426 -23.29 -9.14 13.98
CA ALA A 426 -22.57 -9.41 12.75
C ALA A 426 -21.81 -10.75 12.80
N ARG A 427 -21.22 -11.09 13.95
CA ARG A 427 -20.54 -12.37 14.16
C ARG A 427 -21.52 -13.54 14.09
N ARG A 428 -22.70 -13.44 14.72
CA ARG A 428 -23.75 -14.47 14.65
C ARG A 428 -24.30 -14.64 13.24
N MET A 429 -24.56 -13.55 12.53
CA MET A 429 -24.98 -13.59 11.12
C MET A 429 -23.90 -14.20 10.22
N ALA A 430 -22.63 -13.90 10.46
CA ALA A 430 -21.51 -14.51 9.74
C ALA A 430 -21.37 -16.00 10.06
N ASP A 431 -21.66 -16.42 11.29
CA ASP A 431 -21.71 -17.84 11.68
C ASP A 431 -22.91 -18.56 11.03
N GLU A 432 -24.04 -17.87 10.85
CA GLU A 432 -25.25 -18.37 10.14
C GLU A 432 -25.05 -18.45 8.62
N SER A 433 -24.26 -17.55 8.03
CA SER A 433 -24.04 -17.45 6.58
C SER A 433 -22.85 -18.27 6.07
N ARG A 434 -22.04 -18.87 6.97
CA ARG A 434 -21.03 -19.84 6.58
C ARG A 434 -21.75 -21.09 6.05
N PRO A 435 -21.34 -21.66 4.90
CA PRO A 435 -21.71 -23.03 4.55
C PRO A 435 -21.41 -23.87 5.79
N GLY A 436 -22.47 -24.45 6.36
CA GLY A 436 -22.52 -24.82 7.77
C GLY A 436 -21.28 -25.57 8.21
N SER A 437 -20.79 -25.20 9.39
CA SER A 437 -20.12 -26.07 10.37
C SER A 437 -19.94 -27.54 9.92
N LEU A 438 -19.04 -27.81 8.98
CA LEU A 438 -18.67 -29.20 8.68
C LEU A 438 -17.88 -29.65 9.89
N ILE A 439 -18.57 -30.40 10.74
CA ILE A 439 -17.98 -31.06 11.89
C ILE A 439 -17.47 -32.38 11.36
N ILE A 440 -16.17 -32.62 11.50
CA ILE A 440 -15.62 -33.95 11.22
C ILE A 440 -15.91 -34.83 12.44
N ARG A 441 -16.88 -35.74 12.30
CA ARG A 441 -17.26 -36.73 13.32
C ARG A 441 -16.72 -38.11 12.97
N ALA A 442 -16.67 -38.42 11.67
CA ALA A 442 -16.14 -39.65 11.12
C ALA A 442 -15.21 -39.35 9.93
N PRO A 443 -14.34 -40.30 9.52
CA PRO A 443 -13.45 -40.11 8.37
C PRO A 443 -14.21 -39.86 7.07
N GLU A 444 -15.43 -40.40 6.96
CA GLU A 444 -16.33 -40.14 5.83
C GLU A 444 -16.68 -38.66 5.67
N ASP A 445 -16.77 -37.89 6.75
CA ASP A 445 -17.04 -36.44 6.68
C ASP A 445 -15.89 -35.71 5.97
N ALA A 446 -14.64 -36.11 6.25
CA ALA A 446 -13.47 -35.55 5.60
C ALA A 446 -13.39 -35.96 4.12
N ALA A 447 -13.72 -37.22 3.81
CA ALA A 447 -13.82 -37.72 2.44
C ALA A 447 -14.91 -36.97 1.66
N ASN A 448 -16.10 -36.78 2.24
CA ASN A 448 -17.23 -36.06 1.63
C ASN A 448 -16.88 -34.60 1.31
N LEU A 449 -16.20 -33.92 2.24
CA LEU A 449 -15.72 -32.54 2.04
C LEU A 449 -14.74 -32.43 0.88
N MET A 450 -13.84 -33.42 0.74
CA MET A 450 -12.77 -33.37 -0.24
C MET A 450 -13.13 -34.00 -1.58
N ARG A 451 -14.20 -34.79 -1.66
CA ARG A 451 -14.56 -35.62 -2.83
C ARG A 451 -14.62 -34.83 -4.13
N GLU A 452 -15.36 -33.73 -4.18
CA GLU A 452 -15.47 -32.90 -5.40
C GLU A 452 -14.16 -32.19 -5.75
N ARG A 453 -13.32 -31.90 -4.74
CA ARG A 453 -12.05 -31.20 -4.92
C ARG A 453 -10.96 -32.12 -5.45
N VAL A 454 -10.97 -33.40 -5.06
CA VAL A 454 -9.97 -34.38 -5.50
C VAL A 454 -10.31 -35.04 -6.82
N ARG A 455 -11.60 -35.15 -7.16
CA ARG A 455 -12.10 -35.82 -8.37
C ARG A 455 -11.44 -35.39 -9.70
N PRO A 456 -11.15 -34.11 -9.98
CA PRO A 456 -10.54 -33.71 -11.24
C PRO A 456 -9.01 -33.88 -11.28
N LEU A 457 -8.37 -34.32 -10.20
CA LEU A 457 -6.91 -34.30 -10.09
C LEU A 457 -6.30 -35.59 -10.66
N GLN A 458 -5.35 -35.41 -11.58
CA GLN A 458 -4.62 -36.51 -12.24
C GLN A 458 -3.28 -36.83 -11.54
N GLN A 459 -2.97 -36.13 -10.46
CA GLN A 459 -1.75 -36.30 -9.68
C GLN A 459 -2.10 -36.31 -8.20
N GLU A 460 -1.25 -36.93 -7.40
CA GLU A 460 -1.41 -36.97 -5.96
C GLU A 460 -1.15 -35.58 -5.35
N VAL A 461 -2.05 -35.17 -4.48
CA VAL A 461 -1.98 -33.90 -3.77
C VAL A 461 -2.34 -34.17 -2.31
N PHE A 462 -1.63 -33.49 -1.42
CA PHE A 462 -1.75 -33.64 0.03
C PHE A 462 -2.35 -32.36 0.62
N TRP A 463 -3.39 -32.51 1.44
CA TRP A 463 -4.09 -31.44 2.12
C TRP A 463 -4.11 -31.61 3.63
N VAL A 464 -4.33 -30.49 4.29
CA VAL A 464 -4.59 -30.43 5.73
C VAL A 464 -5.91 -29.71 5.97
N LEU A 465 -6.78 -30.37 6.73
CA LEU A 465 -7.98 -29.78 7.30
C LEU A 465 -7.66 -29.31 8.72
N VAL A 466 -7.74 -28.00 8.96
CA VAL A 466 -7.56 -27.44 10.31
C VAL A 466 -8.92 -27.43 11.00
N LEU A 467 -8.98 -27.94 12.23
CA LEU A 467 -10.21 -28.05 13.02
C LEU A 467 -10.09 -27.25 14.33
N ASP A 468 -11.20 -26.74 14.86
CA ASP A 468 -11.23 -26.27 16.26
C ASP A 468 -11.45 -27.40 17.28
N ALA A 469 -11.44 -27.02 18.56
CA ALA A 469 -11.70 -27.92 19.69
C ALA A 469 -13.04 -28.67 19.63
N LYS A 470 -13.98 -28.26 18.76
CA LYS A 470 -15.27 -28.95 18.53
C LYS A 470 -15.30 -29.68 17.18
N ASN A 471 -14.15 -29.90 16.56
CA ASN A 471 -13.96 -30.52 15.24
C ASN A 471 -14.60 -29.77 14.07
N HIS A 472 -14.88 -28.47 14.18
CA HIS A 472 -15.33 -27.68 13.04
C HIS A 472 -14.15 -27.34 12.13
N VAL A 473 -14.31 -27.58 10.83
CA VAL A 473 -13.33 -27.16 9.83
C VAL A 473 -13.17 -25.64 9.84
N LYS A 474 -11.92 -25.17 9.97
CA LYS A 474 -11.51 -23.77 9.97
C LYS A 474 -10.94 -23.39 8.60
N GLY A 475 -11.71 -22.60 7.86
CA GLY A 475 -11.31 -22.12 6.54
C GLY A 475 -11.39 -23.22 5.48
N ASP A 476 -10.80 -22.94 4.31
CA ASP A 476 -10.73 -23.90 3.22
C ASP A 476 -9.64 -24.96 3.46
N PRO A 477 -9.79 -26.19 2.93
CA PRO A 477 -8.73 -27.20 2.90
C PRO A 477 -7.43 -26.65 2.31
N ILE A 478 -6.32 -26.88 3.01
CA ILE A 478 -5.03 -26.27 2.67
C ILE A 478 -4.18 -27.28 1.92
N GLU A 479 -3.85 -26.99 0.66
CA GLU A 479 -2.92 -27.79 -0.13
C GLU A 479 -1.49 -27.59 0.39
N VAL A 480 -0.84 -28.68 0.80
CA VAL A 480 0.53 -28.69 1.34
C VAL A 480 1.53 -29.04 0.25
N THR A 481 1.22 -30.08 -0.52
CA THR A 481 2.13 -30.65 -1.50
C THR A 481 1.36 -31.20 -2.69
N ARG A 482 1.95 -31.12 -3.88
CA ARG A 482 1.40 -31.62 -5.14
C ARG A 482 2.52 -32.38 -5.86
N GLY A 483 2.31 -33.67 -6.13
CA GLY A 483 3.33 -34.57 -6.65
C GLY A 483 3.84 -34.19 -8.04
N ILE A 484 5.15 -34.33 -8.24
CA ILE A 484 5.82 -34.33 -9.55
C ILE A 484 6.62 -35.64 -9.61
N LEU A 485 5.95 -36.75 -9.94
CA LEU A 485 6.54 -37.96 -10.54
C LEU A 485 7.72 -38.67 -9.81
N ASP A 486 7.76 -38.79 -8.46
CA ASP A 486 8.26 -40.02 -7.75
C ASP A 486 8.55 -39.88 -6.25
N ALA A 487 8.56 -38.68 -5.66
CA ALA A 487 8.39 -38.48 -4.21
C ALA A 487 8.28 -36.98 -3.94
N SER A 488 7.24 -36.56 -3.22
CA SER A 488 7.16 -35.19 -2.75
C SER A 488 7.14 -35.19 -1.22
N PRO A 489 8.25 -34.82 -0.55
CA PRO A 489 8.35 -35.00 0.89
C PRO A 489 7.41 -34.03 1.62
N VAL A 490 6.30 -34.56 2.14
CA VAL A 490 5.40 -33.83 3.04
C VAL A 490 6.16 -33.53 4.33
N HIS A 491 6.55 -32.26 4.52
CA HIS A 491 7.34 -31.84 5.67
C HIS A 491 6.43 -31.34 6.82
N PRO A 492 6.66 -31.76 8.09
CA PRO A 492 5.80 -31.37 9.21
C PRO A 492 5.60 -29.86 9.37
N ARG A 493 6.66 -29.08 9.08
CA ARG A 493 6.59 -27.61 9.11
C ARG A 493 5.48 -27.05 8.21
N GLU A 494 5.32 -27.57 7.00
CA GLU A 494 4.31 -27.05 6.06
C GLU A 494 2.91 -27.55 6.45
N VAL A 495 2.80 -28.77 6.97
CA VAL A 495 1.55 -29.35 7.48
C VAL A 495 0.99 -28.57 8.68
N PHE A 496 1.83 -28.22 9.66
CA PHE A 496 1.37 -27.60 10.90
C PHE A 496 1.39 -26.07 10.88
N ARG A 497 2.04 -25.44 9.91
CA ARG A 497 2.08 -23.96 9.77
C ARG A 497 0.69 -23.31 9.88
N PRO A 498 -0.38 -23.82 9.26
CA PRO A 498 -1.70 -23.22 9.39
C PRO A 498 -2.36 -23.45 10.75
N ALA A 499 -2.11 -24.61 11.37
CA ALA A 499 -2.70 -24.96 12.66
C ALA A 499 -2.08 -24.18 13.83
N LEU A 500 -0.81 -23.76 13.72
CA LEU A 500 -0.13 -22.93 14.73
C LEU A 500 -0.78 -21.56 14.97
N GLN A 501 -1.59 -21.08 14.03
CA GLN A 501 -2.30 -19.81 14.14
C GLN A 501 -3.69 -19.94 14.79
N THR A 502 -4.13 -21.17 15.10
CA THR A 502 -5.47 -21.47 15.61
C THR A 502 -5.37 -22.10 17.01
N PRO A 503 -5.80 -21.41 18.08
CA PRO A 503 -5.76 -21.95 19.44
C PRO A 503 -6.61 -23.22 19.58
N GLY A 504 -6.04 -24.28 20.17
CA GLY A 504 -6.74 -25.55 20.39
C GLY A 504 -7.03 -26.33 19.11
N ALA A 505 -6.26 -26.08 18.04
CA ALA A 505 -6.46 -26.72 16.76
C ALA A 505 -6.13 -28.22 16.78
N ALA A 506 -6.89 -28.97 15.99
CA ALA A 506 -6.56 -30.32 15.57
C ALA A 506 -6.48 -30.37 14.04
N VAL A 507 -5.89 -31.41 13.48
CA VAL A 507 -5.75 -31.57 12.03
C VAL A 507 -6.21 -32.95 11.55
N VAL A 508 -6.80 -32.98 10.36
CA VAL A 508 -7.01 -34.21 9.58
C VAL A 508 -6.19 -34.09 8.30
N LEU A 509 -5.39 -35.11 8.02
CA LEU A 509 -4.58 -35.21 6.82
C LEU A 509 -5.43 -35.85 5.72
N VAL A 510 -5.33 -35.36 4.50
CA VAL A 510 -6.05 -35.93 3.36
C VAL A 510 -5.15 -35.97 2.13
N HIS A 511 -5.13 -37.05 1.38
CA HIS A 511 -4.56 -37.04 0.03
C HIS A 511 -5.37 -37.92 -0.92
N ASN A 512 -5.14 -37.75 -2.23
CA ASN A 512 -5.82 -38.53 -3.26
C ASN A 512 -4.86 -39.52 -3.94
N HIS A 513 -5.37 -40.71 -4.27
CA HIS A 513 -4.68 -41.67 -5.13
C HIS A 513 -5.24 -41.57 -6.57
N PRO A 514 -4.48 -41.02 -7.54
CA PRO A 514 -4.93 -40.94 -8.94
C PRO A 514 -5.15 -42.31 -9.58
N SER A 515 -4.51 -43.36 -9.07
CA SER A 515 -4.74 -44.76 -9.47
C SER A 515 -6.16 -45.24 -9.17
N GLY A 516 -6.88 -44.52 -8.29
CA GLY A 516 -8.25 -44.81 -7.90
C GLY A 516 -8.39 -45.81 -6.75
N ASP A 517 -7.32 -46.48 -6.32
CA ASP A 517 -7.34 -47.37 -5.15
C ASP A 517 -7.01 -46.59 -3.88
N PRO A 518 -7.92 -46.47 -2.88
CA PRO A 518 -7.66 -45.71 -1.67
C PRO A 518 -6.75 -46.43 -0.65
N VAL A 519 -6.30 -47.67 -0.90
CA VAL A 519 -5.41 -48.39 0.02
C VAL A 519 -4.06 -47.65 0.16
N PRO A 520 -3.63 -47.27 1.37
CA PRO A 520 -2.39 -46.52 1.58
C PRO A 520 -1.14 -47.36 1.31
N SER A 521 -0.11 -46.71 0.80
CA SER A 521 1.23 -47.26 0.62
C SER A 521 2.01 -47.30 1.96
N ALA A 522 3.15 -48.00 1.96
CA ALA A 522 4.07 -47.98 3.10
C ALA A 522 4.64 -46.57 3.38
N GLU A 523 4.74 -45.73 2.35
CA GLU A 523 5.17 -44.34 2.47
C GLU A 523 4.10 -43.49 3.19
N ASP A 524 2.81 -43.68 2.86
CA ASP A 524 1.71 -42.97 3.52
C ASP A 524 1.66 -43.26 5.01
N VAL A 525 1.84 -44.53 5.38
CA VAL A 525 1.91 -44.93 6.79
C VAL A 525 3.12 -44.28 7.48
N SER A 526 4.28 -44.22 6.81
CA SER A 526 5.50 -43.58 7.34
C SER A 526 5.32 -42.07 7.53
N ILE A 527 4.73 -41.38 6.54
CA ILE A 527 4.40 -39.94 6.60
C ILE A 527 3.44 -39.68 7.76
N THR A 528 2.40 -40.50 7.89
CA THR A 528 1.40 -40.38 8.97
C THR A 528 2.04 -40.46 10.34
N ARG A 529 2.89 -41.47 10.58
CA ARG A 529 3.58 -41.63 11.86
C ARG A 529 4.45 -40.42 12.19
N ARG A 530 5.16 -39.88 11.19
CA ARG A 530 5.99 -38.68 11.34
C ARG A 530 5.14 -37.44 11.67
N MET A 531 3.97 -37.29 11.05
CA MET A 531 3.06 -36.18 11.36
C MET A 531 2.47 -36.30 12.77
N ILE A 532 2.11 -37.51 13.21
CA ILE A 532 1.60 -37.74 14.57
C ILE A 532 2.66 -37.36 15.61
N GLU A 533 3.91 -37.79 15.41
CA GLU A 533 5.03 -37.46 16.31
C GLU A 533 5.28 -35.95 16.37
N ALA A 534 5.34 -35.29 15.20
CA ALA A 534 5.53 -33.84 15.14
C ALA A 534 4.35 -33.06 15.75
N GLY A 535 3.11 -33.49 15.50
CA GLY A 535 1.91 -32.90 16.10
C GLY A 535 1.94 -32.99 17.63
N ARG A 536 2.36 -34.13 18.17
CA ARG A 536 2.55 -34.33 19.62
C ARG A 536 3.57 -33.35 20.19
N ALA A 537 4.70 -33.14 19.51
CA ALA A 537 5.71 -32.16 19.93
C ALA A 537 5.22 -30.71 19.90
N LEU A 538 4.28 -30.40 18.99
CA LEU A 538 3.69 -29.07 18.81
C LEU A 538 2.42 -28.83 19.64
N GLY A 539 1.90 -29.85 20.33
CA GLY A 539 0.62 -29.78 21.05
C GLY A 539 -0.61 -29.72 20.13
N ILE A 540 -0.49 -30.21 18.88
CA ILE A 540 -1.56 -30.25 17.88
C ILE A 540 -1.93 -31.71 17.62
N ARG A 541 -3.21 -32.06 17.82
CA ARG A 541 -3.67 -33.44 17.60
C ARG A 541 -3.88 -33.72 16.12
N VAL A 542 -3.29 -34.79 15.61
CA VAL A 542 -3.65 -35.38 14.32
C VAL A 542 -4.77 -36.38 14.57
N LEU A 543 -5.96 -36.14 14.02
CA LEU A 543 -7.16 -36.94 14.32
C LEU A 543 -7.34 -38.12 13.36
N ASP A 544 -6.88 -37.99 12.11
CA ASP A 544 -6.89 -39.05 11.12
C ASP A 544 -6.00 -38.70 9.92
N HIS A 545 -5.74 -39.68 9.08
CA HIS A 545 -5.27 -39.53 7.71
C HIS A 545 -6.21 -40.30 6.77
N VAL A 546 -6.89 -39.56 5.89
CA VAL A 546 -7.88 -40.09 4.94
C VAL A 546 -7.30 -40.10 3.52
N VAL A 547 -7.25 -41.27 2.91
CA VAL A 547 -6.84 -41.45 1.50
C VAL A 547 -8.09 -41.56 0.63
N ILE A 548 -8.16 -40.81 -0.46
CA ILE A 548 -9.34 -40.80 -1.35
C ILE A 548 -8.97 -41.35 -2.73
N GLY A 549 -9.65 -42.40 -3.15
CA GLY A 549 -9.55 -43.01 -4.48
C GLY A 549 -10.75 -42.65 -5.36
N SER A 550 -11.02 -43.50 -6.36
CA SER A 550 -12.18 -43.38 -7.25
C SER A 550 -13.21 -44.48 -6.98
N ARG A 551 -14.49 -44.17 -7.17
CA ARG A 551 -15.56 -45.17 -7.16
C ARG A 551 -15.37 -46.16 -8.31
N ALA A 552 -15.29 -47.45 -8.00
CA ALA A 552 -15.20 -48.54 -8.96
C ALA A 552 -16.29 -49.58 -8.65
N GLU A 553 -16.82 -50.26 -9.68
CA GLU A 553 -17.80 -51.33 -9.50
C GLU A 553 -17.21 -52.45 -8.62
N GLY A 554 -17.91 -52.82 -7.55
CA GLY A 554 -17.47 -53.84 -6.59
C GLY A 554 -16.64 -53.33 -5.39
N ARG A 555 -16.37 -52.02 -5.27
CA ARG A 555 -15.69 -51.43 -4.10
C ARG A 555 -16.68 -50.67 -3.21
N GLU A 556 -16.75 -51.04 -1.93
CA GLU A 556 -17.72 -50.48 -0.96
C GLU A 556 -17.41 -49.03 -0.56
N LYS A 557 -16.13 -48.63 -0.47
CA LYS A 557 -15.69 -47.28 -0.10
C LYS A 557 -14.71 -46.68 -1.10
N ASP A 558 -14.87 -45.40 -1.42
CA ASP A 558 -13.94 -44.61 -2.25
C ASP A 558 -12.87 -43.89 -1.41
N TRP A 559 -12.77 -44.21 -0.13
CA TRP A 559 -11.82 -43.62 0.82
C TRP A 559 -11.32 -44.67 1.82
N PHE A 560 -10.19 -44.39 2.46
CA PHE A 560 -9.56 -45.23 3.48
C PHE A 560 -9.09 -44.37 4.65
N SER A 561 -9.40 -44.80 5.89
CA SER A 561 -8.95 -44.15 7.12
C SER A 561 -7.81 -44.95 7.75
N LEU A 562 -6.65 -44.33 7.95
CA LEU A 562 -5.53 -44.97 8.64
C LEU A 562 -5.80 -45.16 10.14
N ARG A 563 -6.71 -44.35 10.72
CA ARG A 563 -7.14 -44.51 12.11
C ARG A 563 -8.08 -45.70 12.29
N GLU A 564 -9.11 -45.83 11.47
CA GLU A 564 -10.06 -46.96 11.57
C GLU A 564 -9.39 -48.30 11.24
N SER A 565 -8.39 -48.29 10.36
CA SER A 565 -7.67 -49.51 9.95
C SER A 565 -6.63 -50.00 10.97
N GLY A 566 -6.25 -49.16 11.94
CA GLY A 566 -5.19 -49.46 12.90
C GLY A 566 -3.76 -49.48 12.32
N LEU A 567 -3.53 -48.97 11.11
CA LEU A 567 -2.20 -48.94 10.48
C LEU A 567 -1.24 -47.91 11.13
N ALA A 568 -1.79 -46.93 11.84
CA ALA A 568 -1.07 -45.98 12.67
C ALA A 568 -1.80 -45.73 14.01
N VAL A 569 -1.04 -45.41 15.06
CA VAL A 569 -1.57 -45.14 16.40
C VAL A 569 -1.76 -43.63 16.56
N PHE A 570 -3.02 -43.19 16.57
CA PHE A 570 -3.40 -41.78 16.75
C PHE A 570 -3.61 -41.49 18.25
N PRO A 571 -3.34 -40.25 18.71
CA PRO A 571 -3.65 -39.85 20.08
C PRO A 571 -5.17 -39.78 20.30
N ASP A 572 -5.61 -40.13 21.51
CA ASP A 572 -7.01 -40.08 21.92
C ASP A 572 -7.62 -38.67 21.94
#